data_AF-A0A376MU43-F1
#
_entry.id   AF-A0A376MU43-F1
#
_cell.length_a   1.000
_cell.length_b   1.000
_cell.length_c   1.000
_cell.angle_alpha   90.00
_cell.angle_beta   90.00
_cell.angle_gamma   90.00
#
_symmetry.space_group_name_H-M   'P 1'
#
loop_
_entity.id
_entity.type
_entity.pdbx_description
1 polymer ?
#
loop_
_entity_poly.entity_id
_entity_poly.type
_entity_poly.pdbx_seq_one_letter_code
_entity_poly.pdbx_strand_id
1 'polypeptide(L)' 'MIEKVKSSTELTKSISDFMEIGELRNKLAHNNYATFVLESTAEEIYNKFLNAHSFVSQLDTFSTQFREQIGEQ' A
#
# COMPACT_ATOMS: atom_id res chain seq x y z
N MET A 1 12.99 -1.08 11.34
CA MET A 1 11.88 -1.00 10.36
C MET A 1 12.18 -1.61 8.99
N ILE A 2 13.26 -1.24 8.29
CA ILE A 2 13.57 -1.76 6.95
C ILE A 2 13.71 -3.30 6.93
N GLU A 3 14.38 -3.88 7.92
CA GLU A 3 14.52 -5.33 8.03
C GLU A 3 13.18 -6.04 8.23
N LYS A 4 12.27 -5.47 9.03
CA LYS A 4 10.93 -6.01 9.29
C LYS A 4 10.06 -6.05 8.03
N VAL A 5 10.19 -5.03 7.18
CA VAL A 5 9.54 -5.01 5.87
C VAL A 5 10.13 -6.11 4.97
N LYS A 6 11.46 -6.17 4.86
CA LYS A 6 12.15 -7.17 4.03
C LYS A 6 11.93 -8.62 4.48
N SER A 7 11.73 -8.86 5.78
CA SER A 7 11.51 -10.19 6.33
C SER A 7 10.06 -10.69 6.19
N SER A 8 9.10 -9.80 5.91
CA SER A 8 7.69 -10.15 5.73
C SER A 8 7.28 -9.93 4.27
N THR A 9 7.07 -11.05 3.57
CA THR A 9 6.55 -11.05 2.20
C THR A 9 5.15 -10.45 2.13
N GLU A 10 4.33 -10.69 3.15
CA GLU A 10 2.98 -10.13 3.28
C GLU A 10 2.98 -8.61 3.47
N LEU A 11 3.86 -8.10 4.35
CA LEU A 11 4.01 -6.66 4.56
C LEU A 11 4.57 -5.96 3.32
N THR A 12 5.56 -6.56 2.67
CA THR A 12 6.11 -6.03 1.41
C THR A 12 5.03 -5.98 0.33
N LYS A 13 4.23 -7.05 0.19
CA LYS A 13 3.15 -7.11 -0.79
C LYS A 13 2.04 -6.10 -0.52
N SER A 14 1.59 -5.97 0.73
CA SER A 14 0.55 -5.01 1.11
C SER A 14 0.98 -3.56 0.90
N ILE A 15 2.25 -3.22 1.16
CA ILE A 15 2.81 -1.90 0.83
C ILE A 15 2.85 -1.67 -0.68
N SER A 16 3.29 -2.66 -1.46
CA SER A 16 3.33 -2.57 -2.92
C SER A 16 1.91 -2.38 -3.51
N ASP A 17 0.95 -3.18 -3.06
CA ASP A 17 -0.45 -3.11 -3.51
C ASP A 17 -1.07 -1.74 -3.13
N PHE A 18 -0.70 -1.14 -1.99
CA PHE A 18 -1.11 0.22 -1.61
C PHE A 18 -0.56 1.29 -2.57
N MET A 19 0.73 1.23 -2.86
CA MET A 19 1.38 2.19 -3.77
C MET A 19 0.80 2.12 -5.18
N GLU A 20 0.56 0.90 -5.68
CA GLU A 20 -0.01 0.66 -7.01
C GLU A 20 -1.44 1.21 -7.12
N ILE A 21 -2.30 0.97 -6.11
CA ILE A 21 -3.64 1.56 -6.08
C ILE A 21 -3.59 3.09 -6.06
N GLY A 22 -2.67 3.66 -5.27
CA GLY A 22 -2.47 5.11 -5.24
C GLY A 22 -2.08 5.68 -6.61
N GLU A 23 -1.18 5.00 -7.31
CA GLU A 23 -0.76 5.37 -8.67
C GLU A 23 -1.91 5.25 -9.67
N LEU A 24 -2.67 4.15 -9.63
CA LEU A 24 -3.84 3.94 -10.48
C LEU A 24 -4.90 5.01 -10.25
N ARG A 25 -5.19 5.36 -8.99
CA ARG A 25 -6.11 6.45 -8.64
C ARG A 25 -5.62 7.79 -9.18
N ASN A 26 -4.32 8.06 -9.09
CA ASN A 26 -3.71 9.29 -9.63
C ASN A 26 -3.82 9.34 -11.16
N LYS A 27 -3.59 8.21 -11.84
CA LYS A 27 -3.74 8.10 -13.29
C LYS A 27 -5.21 8.29 -13.71
N LEU A 28 -6.17 7.74 -12.97
CA LEU A 28 -7.60 7.92 -13.22
C LEU A 28 -8.08 9.36 -12.97
N ALA A 29 -7.54 10.03 -11.95
CA ALA A 29 -7.94 11.39 -11.61
C ALA A 29 -7.35 12.44 -12.55
N HIS A 30 -6.14 12.20 -13.08
CA HIS A 30 -5.43 13.16 -13.94
C HIS A 30 -5.57 12.87 -15.44
N ASN A 31 -5.75 11.62 -15.86
CA ASN A 31 -6.03 11.31 -17.27
C ASN A 31 -7.54 11.35 -17.51
N ASN A 32 -7.93 11.68 -18.75
CA ASN A 32 -9.31 11.49 -19.16
C ASN A 32 -9.65 10.00 -19.01
N TYR A 33 -10.68 9.69 -18.22
CA TYR A 33 -11.15 8.33 -17.97
C TYR A 33 -11.36 7.54 -19.28
N ALA A 34 -11.75 8.23 -20.37
CA ALA A 34 -11.92 7.63 -21.69
C ALA A 34 -10.60 7.21 -22.38
N THR A 35 -9.44 7.70 -21.93
CA THR A 35 -8.11 7.42 -22.49
C THR A 35 -7.27 6.48 -21.64
N PHE A 36 -7.71 6.18 -20.42
CA PHE A 36 -6.98 5.32 -19.51
C PHE A 36 -7.46 3.88 -19.63
N VAL A 37 -6.57 3.00 -20.08
CA VAL A 37 -6.81 1.55 -20.08
C VAL A 37 -6.33 0.99 -18.75
N LEU A 38 -7.27 0.53 -17.94
CA LEU A 38 -6.97 -0.19 -16.71
C LEU A 38 -6.78 -1.67 -17.06
N GLU A 39 -5.53 -2.10 -17.18
CA GLU A 39 -5.15 -3.50 -17.43
C GLU A 39 -5.25 -4.33 -16.13
N SER A 40 -6.39 -4.25 -15.45
CA SER A 40 -6.70 -5.02 -14.26
C SER A 40 -8.20 -5.23 -14.17
N THR A 41 -8.60 -6.44 -13.83
CA THR A 41 -9.99 -6.77 -13.53
C THR A 41 -10.43 -6.11 -12.22
N ALA A 42 -11.74 -5.92 -12.06
CA ALA A 42 -12.30 -5.40 -10.81
C ALA A 42 -11.93 -6.28 -9.60
N GLU A 43 -11.85 -7.59 -9.80
CA GLU A 43 -11.45 -8.55 -8.77
C GLU A 43 -9.98 -8.37 -8.35
N GLU A 44 -9.06 -8.17 -9.30
CA GLU A 44 -7.65 -7.91 -8.99
C GLU A 44 -7.47 -6.61 -8.21
N ILE A 45 -8.19 -5.54 -8.58
CA ILE A 45 -8.16 -4.26 -7.87
C ILE A 45 -8.71 -4.43 -6.46
N TYR A 46 -9.82 -5.18 -6.31
CA TYR A 46 -10.42 -5.44 -5.01
C TYR A 46 -9.48 -6.25 -4.10
N ASN A 47 -8.81 -7.28 -4.64
CA ASN A 47 -7.84 -8.07 -3.89
C ASN A 47 -6.62 -7.24 -3.48
N LYS A 48 -6.10 -6.37 -4.37
CA LYS A 48 -5.06 -5.40 -4.03
C LYS A 48 -5.53 -4.45 -2.93
N PHE A 49 -6.79 -4.00 -2.97
CA PHE A 49 -7.35 -3.11 -1.96
C PHE A 49 -7.41 -3.80 -0.59
N LEU A 50 -7.87 -5.05 -0.51
CA LEU A 50 -7.89 -5.81 0.73
C LEU A 50 -6.48 -5.99 1.32
N ASN A 51 -5.50 -6.30 0.48
CA ASN A 51 -4.11 -6.43 0.91
C ASN A 51 -3.55 -5.08 1.40
N ALA A 52 -3.73 -4.00 0.63
CA ALA A 52 -3.31 -2.66 0.99
C ALA A 52 -3.95 -2.20 2.31
N HIS A 53 -5.22 -2.53 2.53
CA HIS A 53 -5.94 -2.21 3.76
C HIS A 53 -5.29 -2.86 4.99
N SER A 54 -4.75 -4.08 4.86
CA SER A 54 -4.00 -4.74 5.95
C SER A 54 -2.76 -3.95 6.36
N PHE A 55 -2.09 -3.27 5.43
CA PHE A 55 -1.00 -2.35 5.75
C PHE A 55 -1.50 -1.08 6.45
N VAL A 56 -2.55 -0.45 5.90
CA VAL A 56 -3.12 0.80 6.44
C VAL A 56 -3.64 0.61 7.86
N SER A 57 -4.30 -0.51 8.15
CA SER A 57 -4.84 -0.81 9.49
C SER A 57 -3.74 -0.98 10.56
N GLN A 58 -2.50 -1.25 10.14
CA GLN A 58 -1.36 -1.41 11.03
C GLN A 58 -0.49 -0.14 11.15
N LEU A 59 -0.83 0.95 10.44
CA LEU A 59 -0.05 2.18 10.43
C LEU A 59 0.15 2.78 11.82
N ASP A 60 -0.87 2.75 12.69
CA ASP A 60 -0.76 3.27 14.05
C ASP A 60 0.25 2.46 14.89
N THR A 61 0.21 1.13 14.75
CA THR A 61 1.16 0.22 15.39
C THR A 61 2.57 0.46 14.89
N PHE A 62 2.76 0.58 13.57
CA PHE A 62 4.07 0.86 12.98
C PHE A 62 4.61 2.24 13.37
N SER A 63 3.74 3.25 13.44
CA SER A 63 4.11 4.60 13.84
C SER A 63 4.52 4.66 15.32
N THR A 64 3.85 3.88 16.16
CA THR A 64 4.21 3.75 17.58
C THR A 64 5.55 3.04 17.75
N GLN A 65 5.74 1.89 17.09
CA GLN A 65 7.02 1.17 17.08
C GLN A 65 8.18 2.04 16.55
N PHE A 66 7.93 2.84 15.52
CA PHE A 66 8.92 3.76 14.99
C PHE A 66 9.29 4.84 16.01
N ARG A 67 8.29 5.44 16.69
CA ARG A 67 8.53 6.46 17.73
C ARG A 67 9.27 5.89 18.94
N GLU A 68 8.93 4.68 19.39
CA GLU A 68 9.66 4.01 20.48
C GLU A 68 11.12 3.79 20.09
N GLN A 69 11.38 3.33 18.87
CA GLN A 69 12.73 3.08 18.37
C GLN A 69 13.57 4.36 18.19
N ILE A 70 12.93 5.52 18.01
CA ILE A 70 13.60 6.83 17.91
C ILE A 70 13.66 7.56 19.28
N GLY A 71 12.71 7.31 20.18
CA GLY A 71 12.64 7.91 21.51
C GLY A 71 13.56 7.27 22.55
N GLU A 72 14.11 6.08 22.27
CA GLU A 72 15.17 5.44 23.05
C GLU A 72 16.60 5.85 22.62
N GLN A 73 16.75 6.91 21.79
CA GLN A 73 18.05 7.51 21.43
C GLN A 73 18.31 8.84 22.14
#